data_AF-A0AAV6TRG2-F1
#
_entry.id   AF-A0AAV6TRG2-F1
#
_cell.length_a   1.000
_cell.length_b   1.000
_cell.length_c   1.000
_cell.angle_alpha   90.00
_cell.angle_beta   90.00
_cell.angle_gamma   90.00
#
_symmetry.space_group_name_H-M   'P 1'
#
loop_
_entity.id
_entity.type
_entity.pdbx_description
1 polymer ?
#
loop_
_entity_poly.entity_id
_entity_poly.type
_entity_poly.pdbx_seq_one_letter_code
_entity_poly.pdbx_strand_id
1 'polypeptide(L)'
;MGNLRDTVESHVAQPIPSYAEMAATASDRSEVSIFVDLPKEGEGPLNFSSFKETLGVLIAKDNIRCNGYIYVILPNLEDANKIKEILGNSPSFSNLKSSIASKENPKFIIKFTDYSEESALLEQLKLKNTIFKDVTVTTVFKIKVTNKFHWIIEVPPAIFRTVDRLGALYLGASRHRVSEFISIRHCKKCGQYGHTTSKCSYANALCMKCGAEPHTGTCSPKCIICTGKNATNDGLNEIYSTSHKTGTDQCPEHRRQTRLAKGRVNHGP
;
A
#
# COMPACT_ATOMS: atom_id res chain seq x y z
N MET A 1 -1.27 8.31 -73.76
CA MET A 1 -2.57 7.74 -73.37
C MET A 1 -2.33 6.31 -72.91
N GLY A 2 -2.13 6.11 -71.61
CA GLY A 2 -1.99 4.79 -70.99
C GLY A 2 -2.97 4.73 -69.83
N ASN A 3 -3.92 3.81 -69.91
CA ASN A 3 -5.04 3.67 -68.99
C ASN A 3 -4.57 3.25 -67.59
N LEU A 4 -4.90 4.05 -66.57
CA LEU A 4 -4.92 3.63 -65.17
C LEU A 4 -6.15 2.76 -64.95
N ARG A 5 -5.97 1.44 -64.88
CA ARG A 5 -6.87 0.52 -64.16
C ARG A 5 -6.01 -0.53 -63.46
N ASP A 6 -6.41 -0.85 -62.24
CA ASP A 6 -6.06 -2.03 -61.43
C ASP A 6 -4.91 -1.88 -60.43
N THR A 7 -5.25 -1.35 -59.24
CA THR A 7 -4.93 -1.97 -57.93
C THR A 7 -5.84 -1.37 -56.85
N VAL A 8 -7.02 -1.96 -56.65
CA VAL A 8 -7.80 -1.79 -55.41
C VAL A 8 -7.55 -3.04 -54.58
N GLU A 9 -6.53 -3.02 -53.73
CA GLU A 9 -6.42 -4.00 -52.65
C GLU A 9 -7.57 -3.77 -51.67
N SER A 10 -8.51 -4.71 -51.64
CA SER A 10 -9.56 -4.76 -50.64
C SER A 10 -8.92 -4.95 -49.26
N HIS A 11 -8.82 -3.88 -48.49
CA HIS A 11 -8.52 -3.96 -47.06
C HIS A 11 -9.68 -4.70 -46.36
N VAL A 12 -9.52 -6.01 -46.21
CA VAL A 12 -10.38 -6.83 -45.36
C VAL A 12 -10.19 -6.32 -43.93
N ALA A 13 -11.18 -5.55 -43.45
CA ALA A 13 -11.24 -5.12 -42.07
C ALA A 13 -11.19 -6.37 -41.17
N GLN A 14 -10.15 -6.46 -40.35
CA GLN A 14 -10.06 -7.51 -39.35
C GLN A 14 -11.26 -7.40 -38.40
N PRO A 15 -11.90 -8.53 -38.02
CA PRO A 15 -13.07 -8.50 -37.15
C PRO A 15 -12.70 -7.87 -35.80
N ILE A 16 -13.54 -6.94 -35.35
CA ILE A 16 -13.39 -6.31 -34.04
C ILE A 16 -13.65 -7.41 -32.99
N PRO A 17 -12.72 -7.66 -32.05
CA PRO A 17 -12.90 -8.68 -31.02
C PRO A 17 -14.12 -8.37 -30.17
N SER A 18 -14.85 -9.43 -29.81
CA SER A 18 -16.04 -9.34 -28.97
C SER A 18 -15.69 -8.84 -27.57
N TYR A 19 -16.69 -8.28 -26.88
CA TYR A 19 -16.54 -7.83 -25.49
C TYR A 19 -16.01 -8.93 -24.56
N ALA A 20 -16.36 -10.19 -24.81
CA ALA A 20 -15.87 -11.35 -24.06
C ALA A 20 -14.37 -11.62 -24.32
N GLU A 21 -13.90 -11.45 -25.55
CA GLU A 21 -12.47 -11.58 -25.90
C GLU A 21 -11.64 -10.40 -25.38
N MET A 22 -12.21 -9.18 -25.41
CA MET A 22 -11.63 -8.00 -24.78
C MET A 22 -11.57 -8.12 -23.24
N ALA A 23 -12.55 -8.76 -22.61
CA ALA A 23 -12.58 -9.03 -21.18
C ALA A 23 -11.65 -10.20 -20.78
N ALA A 24 -11.53 -11.23 -21.62
CA ALA A 24 -10.61 -12.34 -21.41
C ALA A 24 -9.13 -11.89 -21.52
N THR A 25 -8.82 -11.00 -22.47
CA THR A 25 -7.49 -10.35 -22.57
C THR A 25 -7.23 -9.34 -21.45
N ALA A 26 -8.27 -8.76 -20.84
CA ALA A 26 -8.13 -7.96 -19.62
C ALA A 26 -7.82 -8.81 -18.38
N SER A 27 -8.20 -10.09 -18.37
CA SER A 27 -7.95 -11.03 -17.27
C SER A 27 -6.49 -11.46 -17.13
N ASP A 28 -5.65 -11.22 -18.16
CA ASP A 28 -4.22 -11.56 -18.17
C ASP A 28 -3.30 -10.33 -18.07
N ARG A 29 -3.88 -9.17 -17.72
CA ARG A 29 -3.09 -7.98 -17.38
C ARG A 29 -2.48 -8.20 -16.00
N SER A 30 -1.23 -8.66 -15.98
CA SER A 30 -0.37 -8.51 -14.81
C SER A 30 -0.23 -7.02 -14.52
N GLU A 31 -1.10 -6.47 -13.67
CA GLU A 31 -1.06 -5.07 -13.26
C GLU A 31 0.32 -4.76 -12.68
N VAL A 32 1.17 -4.09 -13.46
CA VAL A 32 2.49 -3.65 -13.02
C VAL A 32 2.30 -2.30 -12.36
N SER A 33 2.99 -2.06 -11.26
CA SER A 33 2.93 -0.77 -10.61
C SER A 33 4.30 -0.16 -10.45
N ILE A 34 4.38 1.18 -10.51
CA ILE A 34 5.59 1.91 -10.15
C ILE A 34 5.38 2.61 -8.84
N PHE A 35 6.39 2.49 -7.98
CA PHE A 35 6.56 3.35 -6.82
C PHE A 35 7.51 4.48 -7.19
N VAL A 36 7.13 5.70 -6.84
CA VAL A 36 7.99 6.87 -6.89
C VAL A 36 8.10 7.40 -5.47
N ASP A 37 9.26 7.24 -4.84
CA ASP A 37 9.52 7.78 -3.52
C ASP A 37 9.39 9.32 -3.54
N LEU A 38 8.77 9.89 -2.50
CA LEU A 38 8.79 11.35 -2.32
C LEU A 38 10.23 11.84 -2.05
N PRO A 39 10.59 13.07 -2.44
CA PRO A 39 11.95 13.59 -2.33
C PRO A 39 12.43 13.59 -0.88
N LYS A 40 13.75 13.54 -0.72
CA LYS A 40 14.40 13.62 0.59
C LYS A 40 14.44 15.07 1.08
N GLU A 41 14.80 15.28 2.34
CA GLU A 41 14.85 16.63 2.94
C GLU A 41 15.80 17.55 2.16
N GLY A 42 15.35 18.76 1.84
CA GLY A 42 16.11 19.82 1.16
C GLY A 42 15.61 20.21 -0.24
N GLU A 43 14.75 19.40 -0.87
CA GLU A 43 14.45 19.51 -2.31
C GLU A 43 13.05 20.07 -2.63
N GLY A 44 12.34 20.60 -1.63
CA GLY A 44 11.00 21.15 -1.78
C GLY A 44 9.90 20.09 -1.97
N PRO A 45 8.61 20.47 -1.84
CA PRO A 45 7.50 19.55 -2.06
C PRO A 45 7.43 19.14 -3.53
N LEU A 46 7.07 17.88 -3.79
CA LEU A 46 6.72 17.47 -5.15
C LEU A 46 5.54 18.29 -5.64
N ASN A 47 5.75 19.06 -6.71
CA ASN A 47 4.66 19.71 -7.41
C ASN A 47 3.84 18.62 -8.12
N PHE A 48 2.75 18.20 -7.46
CA PHE A 48 1.91 17.12 -7.94
C PHE A 48 1.19 17.47 -9.24
N SER A 49 0.98 18.77 -9.52
CA SER A 49 0.35 19.23 -10.77
C SER A 49 1.30 19.04 -11.94
N SER A 50 2.56 19.46 -11.83
CA SER A 50 3.55 19.22 -12.88
C SER A 50 3.87 17.73 -13.05
N PHE A 51 3.95 16.96 -11.96
CA PHE A 51 4.08 15.50 -12.01
C PHE A 51 2.92 14.82 -12.74
N LYS A 52 1.68 15.29 -12.50
CA LYS A 52 0.48 14.82 -13.20
C LYS A 52 0.43 15.24 -14.66
N GLU A 53 0.96 16.40 -15.03
CA GLU A 53 1.04 16.84 -16.43
C GLU A 53 2.11 16.04 -17.19
N THR A 54 3.26 15.78 -16.57
CA THR A 54 4.32 14.93 -17.15
C THR A 54 3.87 13.48 -17.34
N LEU A 55 3.15 12.90 -16.38
CA LEU A 55 2.61 11.54 -16.49
C LEU A 55 1.26 11.45 -17.21
N GLY A 56 0.51 12.55 -17.25
CA GLY A 56 -0.86 12.64 -17.76
C GLY A 56 -0.97 12.39 -19.26
N VAL A 57 0.16 12.39 -19.97
CA VAL A 57 0.25 11.97 -21.39
C VAL A 57 0.17 10.44 -21.53
N LEU A 58 0.41 9.67 -20.46
CA LEU A 58 0.56 8.20 -20.54
C LEU A 58 -0.42 7.40 -19.66
N ILE A 59 -1.15 8.01 -18.73
CA ILE A 59 -1.90 7.28 -17.68
C ILE A 59 -3.17 8.02 -17.24
N ALA A 60 -4.28 7.29 -17.08
CA ALA A 60 -5.51 7.83 -16.50
C ALA A 60 -5.30 8.36 -15.07
N LYS A 61 -5.92 9.51 -14.75
CA LYS A 61 -5.77 10.21 -13.45
C LYS A 61 -6.07 9.34 -12.22
N ASP A 62 -6.93 8.34 -12.37
CA ASP A 62 -7.36 7.42 -11.29
C ASP A 62 -6.29 6.40 -10.89
N ASN A 63 -5.25 6.25 -11.73
CA ASN A 63 -4.15 5.31 -11.52
C ASN A 63 -2.99 5.91 -10.71
N ILE A 64 -3.04 7.21 -10.37
CA ILE A 64 -2.01 7.91 -9.58
C ILE A 64 -2.49 8.07 -8.13
N ARG A 65 -1.77 7.49 -7.16
CA ARG A 65 -2.15 7.53 -5.74
C ARG A 65 -0.99 8.00 -4.86
N CYS A 66 -1.23 8.95 -3.96
CA CYS A 66 -0.24 9.43 -3.00
C CYS A 66 -0.48 8.82 -1.60
N ASN A 67 0.54 8.13 -1.08
CA ASN A 67 0.57 7.68 0.32
C ASN A 67 2.01 7.66 0.88
N GLY A 68 2.71 8.79 0.76
CA GLY A 68 4.13 8.91 1.15
C GLY A 68 5.14 8.47 0.09
N TYR A 69 4.62 7.95 -1.01
CA TYR A 69 5.21 7.74 -2.34
C TYR A 69 4.06 7.89 -3.33
N ILE A 70 4.38 8.15 -4.59
CA ILE A 70 3.42 8.17 -5.68
C ILE A 70 3.37 6.76 -6.28
N TYR A 71 2.17 6.22 -6.37
CA TYR A 71 1.89 4.90 -6.90
C TYR A 71 1.18 5.06 -8.23
N VAL A 72 1.66 4.35 -9.24
CA VAL A 72 1.20 4.45 -10.61
C VAL A 72 0.85 3.05 -11.11
N ILE A 73 -0.44 2.79 -11.38
CA ILE A 73 -0.91 1.51 -11.95
C ILE A 73 -0.73 1.56 -13.46
N LEU A 74 -0.08 0.52 -13.99
CA LEU A 74 0.25 0.39 -15.39
C LEU A 74 -0.23 -0.96 -15.94
N PRO A 75 -0.64 -1.01 -17.21
CA PRO A 75 -1.18 -2.22 -17.81
C PRO A 75 -0.10 -3.26 -18.11
N ASN A 76 1.17 -2.86 -18.25
CA ASN A 76 2.27 -3.75 -18.60
C ASN A 76 3.62 -3.26 -18.03
N LEU A 77 4.63 -4.14 -18.10
CA LEU A 77 6.00 -3.88 -17.64
C LEU A 77 6.76 -2.92 -18.55
N GLU A 78 6.41 -2.86 -19.82
CA GLU A 78 7.08 -2.01 -20.82
C GLU A 78 6.82 -0.52 -20.56
N ASP A 79 5.57 -0.17 -20.32
CA ASP A 79 5.12 1.16 -19.89
C ASP A 79 5.74 1.54 -18.55
N ALA A 80 5.93 0.55 -17.68
CA ALA A 80 6.63 0.77 -16.43
C ALA A 80 8.12 1.13 -16.65
N ASN A 81 8.82 0.43 -17.53
CA ASN A 81 10.20 0.77 -17.86
C ASN A 81 10.29 2.17 -18.49
N LYS A 82 9.39 2.50 -19.43
CA LYS A 82 9.33 3.84 -20.07
C LYS A 82 9.15 4.95 -19.05
N ILE A 83 8.23 4.79 -18.10
CA ILE A 83 8.00 5.79 -17.04
C ILE A 83 9.20 5.89 -16.09
N LYS A 84 9.84 4.77 -15.76
CA LYS A 84 11.05 4.75 -14.95
C LYS A 84 12.18 5.58 -15.61
N GLU A 85 12.35 5.43 -16.92
CA GLU A 85 13.33 6.20 -17.71
C GLU A 85 12.97 7.68 -17.79
N ILE A 86 11.70 8.03 -18.05
CA ILE A 86 11.24 9.43 -18.08
C ILE A 86 11.49 10.13 -16.74
N LEU A 87 11.19 9.45 -15.62
CA LEU A 87 11.45 9.97 -14.28
C LEU A 87 12.94 10.14 -13.99
N GLY A 88 13.78 9.21 -14.47
CA GLY A 88 15.23 9.29 -14.30
C GLY A 88 15.91 10.39 -15.14
N ASN A 89 15.39 10.66 -16.33
CA ASN A 89 15.95 11.65 -17.26
C ASN A 89 15.43 13.08 -17.05
N SER A 90 14.36 13.25 -16.27
CA SER A 90 13.76 14.56 -16.03
C SER A 90 14.52 15.32 -14.92
N PRO A 91 15.10 16.51 -15.19
CA PRO A 91 15.84 17.27 -14.19
C PRO A 91 14.95 17.74 -13.02
N SER A 92 13.62 17.84 -13.23
CA SER A 92 12.65 18.14 -12.17
C SER A 92 12.40 16.99 -11.20
N PHE A 93 12.83 15.77 -11.53
CA PHE A 93 12.53 14.54 -10.78
C PHE A 93 13.78 13.68 -10.50
N SER A 94 14.99 14.19 -10.77
CA SER A 94 16.27 13.46 -10.59
C SER A 94 16.47 12.90 -9.18
N ASN A 95 15.77 13.46 -8.20
CA ASN A 95 15.90 13.09 -6.80
C ASN A 95 14.85 12.07 -6.35
N LEU A 96 13.92 11.71 -7.24
CA LEU A 96 12.91 10.71 -7.00
C LEU A 96 13.44 9.33 -7.36
N LYS A 97 13.32 8.40 -6.42
CA LYS A 97 13.60 6.99 -6.72
C LYS A 97 12.33 6.37 -7.27
N SER A 98 12.37 5.94 -8.52
CA SER A 98 11.34 5.13 -9.13
C SER A 98 11.75 3.66 -9.15
N SER A 99 10.89 2.78 -8.63
CA SER A 99 11.10 1.33 -8.66
C SER A 99 9.85 0.62 -9.15
N ILE A 100 10.06 -0.45 -9.93
CA ILE A 100 8.98 -1.35 -10.33
C ILE A 100 8.59 -2.13 -9.08
N ALA A 101 7.30 -2.07 -8.75
CA ALA A 101 6.72 -2.73 -7.60
C ALA A 101 6.80 -4.25 -7.77
N SER A 102 7.67 -4.92 -7.02
CA SER A 102 7.46 -6.33 -6.68
C SER A 102 6.53 -6.39 -5.48
N LYS A 103 5.57 -7.33 -5.50
CA LYS A 103 4.72 -7.55 -4.33
C LYS A 103 5.57 -8.14 -3.20
N GLU A 104 5.48 -7.55 -2.01
CA GLU A 104 6.18 -8.03 -0.81
C GLU A 104 5.58 -9.35 -0.32
N ASN A 105 6.38 -10.18 0.35
CA ASN A 105 5.83 -11.33 1.05
C ASN A 105 4.88 -10.87 2.17
N PRO A 106 3.83 -11.67 2.42
CA PRO A 106 2.85 -11.34 3.42
C PRO A 106 3.38 -11.57 4.84
N LYS A 107 2.83 -10.80 5.78
CA LYS A 107 3.27 -10.75 7.17
C LYS A 107 2.11 -11.08 8.10
N PHE A 108 2.37 -11.81 9.17
CA PHE A 108 1.40 -12.00 10.26
C PHE A 108 1.91 -11.41 11.56
N ILE A 109 0.96 -11.08 12.42
CA ILE A 109 1.22 -10.77 13.81
C ILE A 109 0.77 -11.94 14.70
N ILE A 110 1.70 -12.50 15.46
CA ILE A 110 1.43 -13.43 16.56
C ILE A 110 1.30 -12.61 17.83
N LYS A 111 0.11 -12.60 18.45
CA LYS A 111 -0.18 -11.73 19.59
C LYS A 111 0.05 -12.46 20.94
N PHE A 112 0.39 -11.66 21.94
CA PHE A 112 0.51 -12.05 23.36
C PHE A 112 1.39 -13.27 23.64
N THR A 113 2.59 -13.31 23.08
CA THR A 113 3.58 -14.38 23.33
C THR A 113 4.41 -14.09 24.58
N ASP A 114 4.89 -15.14 25.24
CA ASP A 114 5.86 -15.06 26.34
C ASP A 114 7.32 -15.03 25.85
N TYR A 115 7.56 -15.40 24.59
CA TYR A 115 8.89 -15.47 24.00
C TYR A 115 9.43 -14.06 23.72
N SER A 116 10.49 -13.68 24.45
CA SER A 116 11.24 -12.45 24.20
C SER A 116 12.27 -12.62 23.09
N GLU A 117 12.86 -13.81 22.97
CA GLU A 117 13.94 -14.09 22.03
C GLU A 117 13.42 -14.72 20.73
N GLU A 118 14.01 -14.29 19.62
CA GLU A 118 13.66 -14.75 18.27
C GLU A 118 13.92 -16.24 18.08
N SER A 119 15.09 -16.73 18.53
CA SER A 119 15.50 -18.13 18.37
C SER A 119 14.50 -19.08 19.04
N ALA A 120 14.13 -18.80 20.29
CA ALA A 120 13.18 -19.60 21.05
C ALA A 120 11.77 -19.58 20.42
N LEU A 121 11.33 -18.44 19.88
CA LEU A 121 10.07 -18.34 19.17
C LEU A 121 10.08 -19.22 17.91
N LEU A 122 11.10 -19.08 17.06
CA LEU A 122 11.20 -19.80 15.79
C LEU A 122 11.32 -21.31 15.99
N GLU A 123 12.06 -21.75 17.00
CA GLU A 123 12.18 -23.17 17.37
C GLU A 123 10.80 -23.75 17.73
N GLN A 124 10.06 -23.11 18.63
CA GLN A 124 8.74 -23.57 19.05
C GLN A 124 7.72 -23.52 17.90
N LEU A 125 7.82 -22.50 17.04
CA LEU A 125 6.97 -22.35 15.87
C LEU A 125 7.15 -23.52 14.90
N LYS A 126 8.41 -23.89 14.59
CA LYS A 126 8.74 -25.02 13.71
C LYS A 126 8.44 -26.38 14.35
N LEU A 127 8.64 -26.52 15.65
CA LEU A 127 8.40 -27.75 16.38
C LEU A 127 6.90 -28.12 16.43
N LYS A 128 6.03 -27.14 16.67
CA LYS A 128 4.59 -27.38 16.91
C LYS A 128 3.72 -27.24 15.67
N ASN A 129 4.20 -26.58 14.62
CA ASN A 129 3.41 -26.35 13.41
C ASN A 129 4.21 -26.86 12.20
N THR A 130 3.81 -28.05 11.71
CA THR A 130 4.47 -28.78 10.60
C THR A 130 4.59 -27.95 9.32
N ILE A 131 3.70 -26.96 9.13
CA ILE A 131 3.70 -26.03 8.00
C ILE A 131 4.99 -25.19 7.88
N PHE A 132 5.80 -25.07 8.94
CA PHE A 132 7.05 -24.30 8.92
C PHE A 132 8.33 -25.16 8.84
N LYS A 133 8.21 -26.50 8.75
CA LYS A 133 9.36 -27.42 8.88
C LYS A 133 10.47 -27.15 7.86
N ASP A 134 10.09 -26.92 6.60
CA ASP A 134 11.02 -26.71 5.48
C ASP A 134 10.96 -25.28 4.92
N VAL A 135 10.51 -24.32 5.75
CA VAL A 135 10.29 -22.94 5.32
C VAL A 135 11.22 -21.99 6.07
N THR A 136 11.84 -21.09 5.32
CA THR A 136 12.54 -19.95 5.89
C THR A 136 11.50 -18.95 6.39
N VAL A 137 11.44 -18.81 7.71
CA VAL A 137 10.58 -17.86 8.40
C VAL A 137 11.45 -16.71 8.89
N THR A 138 11.12 -15.49 8.48
CA THR A 138 11.89 -14.30 8.84
C THR A 138 11.11 -13.48 9.86
N THR A 139 11.68 -13.20 11.03
CA THR A 139 11.06 -12.24 11.93
C THR A 139 11.39 -10.82 11.48
N VAL A 140 10.39 -9.94 11.49
CA VAL A 140 10.56 -8.55 11.05
C VAL A 140 10.88 -7.66 12.25
N PHE A 141 10.05 -7.75 13.30
CA PHE A 141 10.26 -7.07 14.58
C PHE A 141 9.29 -7.61 15.64
N LYS A 142 9.55 -7.26 16.91
CA LYS A 142 8.65 -7.48 18.04
C LYS A 142 8.13 -6.18 18.61
N ILE A 143 6.90 -6.19 19.13
CA ILE A 143 6.30 -5.09 19.89
C ILE A 143 6.10 -5.57 21.32
N LYS A 144 6.64 -4.86 22.30
CA LYS A 144 6.38 -5.14 23.72
C LYS A 144 5.00 -4.58 24.10
N VAL A 145 4.15 -5.43 24.67
CA VAL A 145 2.81 -5.08 25.15
C VAL A 145 2.71 -5.53 26.61
N THR A 146 2.83 -4.57 27.53
CA THR A 146 2.87 -4.83 28.97
C THR A 146 3.98 -5.84 29.31
N ASN A 147 3.64 -7.08 29.68
CA ASN A 147 4.55 -8.18 30.00
C ASN A 147 4.60 -9.27 28.91
N LYS A 148 4.02 -9.02 27.74
CA LYS A 148 3.99 -9.97 26.60
C LYS A 148 4.61 -9.31 25.36
N PHE A 149 4.80 -10.12 24.32
CA PHE A 149 5.32 -9.66 23.04
C PHE A 149 4.34 -9.97 21.90
N HIS A 150 4.29 -9.08 20.92
CA HIS A 150 3.69 -9.36 19.62
C HIS A 150 4.81 -9.50 18.61
N TRP A 151 4.83 -10.61 17.89
CA TRP A 151 5.83 -10.87 16.86
C TRP A 151 5.25 -10.65 15.48
N ILE A 152 5.97 -9.89 14.66
CA ILE A 152 5.65 -9.72 13.25
C ILE A 152 6.60 -10.61 12.46
N ILE A 153 6.03 -11.51 11.67
CA ILE A 153 6.77 -12.52 10.93
C ILE A 153 6.38 -12.45 9.47
N GLU A 154 7.38 -12.45 8.60
CA GLU A 154 7.24 -12.56 7.15
C GLU A 154 7.32 -14.03 6.72
N VAL A 155 6.40 -14.44 5.86
CA VAL A 155 6.30 -15.82 5.38
C VAL A 155 6.00 -15.87 3.88
N PRO A 156 6.35 -16.97 3.18
CA PRO A 156 5.94 -17.15 1.80
C PRO A 156 4.41 -17.17 1.61
N PRO A 157 3.88 -16.77 0.43
CA PRO A 157 2.45 -16.70 0.18
C PRO A 157 1.67 -18.00 0.42
N ALA A 158 2.26 -19.15 0.08
CA ALA A 158 1.64 -20.46 0.29
C ALA A 158 1.41 -20.77 1.78
N ILE A 159 2.38 -20.41 2.63
CA ILE A 159 2.28 -20.56 4.07
C ILE A 159 1.27 -19.58 4.62
N PHE A 160 1.24 -18.37 4.07
CA PHE A 160 0.26 -17.37 4.47
C PHE A 160 -1.17 -17.85 4.38
N ARG A 161 -1.60 -18.33 3.21
CA ARG A 161 -2.98 -18.81 3.05
C ARG A 161 -3.33 -19.93 4.04
N THR A 162 -2.38 -20.79 4.34
CA THR A 162 -2.56 -21.88 5.31
C THR A 162 -2.75 -21.32 6.72
N VAL A 163 -1.89 -20.40 7.15
CA VAL A 163 -1.96 -19.75 8.47
C VAL A 163 -3.24 -18.93 8.62
N ASP A 164 -3.63 -18.18 7.59
CA ASP A 164 -4.83 -17.35 7.57
C ASP A 164 -6.10 -18.20 7.73
N ARG A 165 -6.16 -19.36 7.05
CA ARG A 165 -7.25 -20.34 7.21
C ARG A 165 -7.30 -20.96 8.61
N LEU A 166 -6.15 -21.23 9.23
CA LEU A 166 -6.08 -21.78 10.59
C LEU A 166 -6.47 -20.75 11.66
N GLY A 167 -6.16 -19.48 11.43
CA GLY A 167 -6.45 -18.35 12.34
C GLY A 167 -5.69 -18.36 13.67
N ALA A 168 -4.89 -19.39 13.94
CA ALA A 168 -4.06 -19.52 15.12
C ALA A 168 -2.87 -20.47 14.90
N LEU A 169 -1.81 -20.26 15.67
CA LEU A 169 -0.60 -21.10 15.69
C LEU A 169 -0.29 -21.55 17.11
N TYR A 170 0.40 -22.67 17.25
CA TYR A 170 0.84 -23.18 18.55
C TYR A 170 2.28 -22.77 18.84
N LEU A 171 2.53 -22.31 20.07
CA LEU A 171 3.87 -22.08 20.62
C LEU A 171 3.95 -22.80 21.96
N GLY A 172 4.81 -23.81 22.06
CA GLY A 172 4.80 -24.73 23.20
C GLY A 172 3.44 -25.43 23.35
N ALA A 173 2.79 -25.27 24.49
CA ALA A 173 1.44 -25.81 24.77
C ALA A 173 0.31 -24.79 24.51
N SER A 174 0.64 -23.56 24.11
CA SER A 174 -0.30 -22.45 24.02
C SER A 174 -0.73 -22.16 22.59
N ARG A 175 -2.03 -21.89 22.40
CA ARG A 175 -2.60 -21.47 21.11
C ARG A 175 -2.64 -19.95 21.02
N HIS A 176 -1.98 -19.38 20.03
CA HIS A 176 -1.90 -17.94 19.78
C HIS A 176 -2.71 -17.54 18.56
N ARG A 177 -3.58 -16.54 18.70
CA ARG A 177 -4.30 -15.95 17.56
C ARG A 177 -3.32 -15.23 16.65
N VAL A 178 -3.49 -15.46 15.35
CA VAL A 178 -2.74 -14.79 14.30
C VAL A 178 -3.69 -14.01 13.40
N SER A 179 -3.20 -12.90 12.89
CA SER A 179 -3.92 -12.10 11.91
C SER A 179 -2.92 -11.47 10.97
N GLU A 180 -3.34 -11.20 9.73
CA GLU A 180 -2.51 -10.46 8.78
C GLU A 180 -2.01 -9.15 9.40
N PHE A 181 -0.73 -8.86 9.20
CA PHE A 181 -0.13 -7.61 9.61
C PHE A 181 0.11 -6.71 8.38
N ILE A 182 -0.68 -5.64 8.29
CA ILE A 182 -0.51 -4.60 7.28
C ILE A 182 0.05 -3.34 7.95
N SER A 183 1.26 -2.95 7.56
CA SER A 183 1.93 -1.77 8.12
C SER A 183 1.35 -0.49 7.52
N ILE A 184 0.42 0.14 8.23
CA ILE A 184 -0.10 1.46 7.89
C ILE A 184 0.41 2.45 8.91
N ARG A 185 1.23 3.39 8.46
CA ARG A 185 1.81 4.44 9.33
C ARG A 185 1.17 5.78 8.99
N HIS A 186 0.63 6.44 10.01
CA HIS A 186 0.33 7.87 9.98
C HIS A 186 1.36 8.63 10.81
N CYS A 187 1.57 9.90 10.48
CA CYS A 187 2.41 10.80 11.24
C CYS A 187 1.87 10.92 12.67
N LYS A 188 2.73 10.68 13.68
CA LYS A 188 2.31 10.77 15.09
C LYS A 188 2.13 12.21 15.58
N LYS A 189 2.55 13.21 14.77
CA LYS A 189 2.43 14.65 15.09
C LYS A 189 1.11 15.23 14.60
N CYS A 190 0.78 15.07 13.33
CA CYS A 190 -0.44 15.65 12.74
C CYS A 190 -1.53 14.62 12.39
N GLY A 191 -1.25 13.32 12.53
CA GLY A 191 -2.19 12.25 12.21
C GLY A 191 -2.37 11.96 10.72
N GLN A 192 -1.76 12.73 9.82
CA GLN A 192 -1.89 12.53 8.37
C GLN A 192 -1.03 11.36 7.87
N TYR A 193 -1.45 10.77 6.76
CA TYR A 193 -0.65 9.76 6.07
C TYR A 193 0.43 10.40 5.18
N GLY A 194 1.41 9.59 4.80
CA GLY A 194 2.40 9.94 3.77
C GLY A 194 3.64 10.70 4.24
N HIS A 195 3.81 10.92 5.54
CA HIS A 195 5.09 11.39 6.09
C HIS A 195 5.32 10.84 7.49
N THR A 196 6.59 10.84 7.90
CA THR A 196 7.01 10.50 9.26
C THR A 196 6.92 11.72 10.16
N THR A 197 6.92 11.50 11.48
CA THR A 197 6.96 12.58 12.47
C THR A 197 8.13 13.54 12.26
N SER A 198 9.29 13.03 11.82
CA SER A 198 10.49 13.85 11.54
C SER A 198 10.28 14.83 10.39
N LYS A 199 9.51 14.44 9.37
CA LYS A 199 9.21 15.24 8.18
C LYS A 199 7.91 16.04 8.30
N CYS A 200 7.41 16.23 9.52
CA CYS A 200 6.14 16.90 9.75
C CYS A 200 6.34 18.41 9.88
N SER A 201 5.63 19.20 9.06
CA SER A 201 5.67 20.66 9.08
C SER A 201 4.93 21.29 10.27
N TYR A 202 4.09 20.52 10.98
CA TYR A 202 3.40 21.03 12.17
C TYR A 202 4.42 21.37 13.24
N ALA A 203 4.29 22.52 13.91
CA ALA A 203 5.17 22.91 15.01
C ALA A 203 4.97 22.02 16.25
N ASN A 204 3.70 21.80 16.63
CA ASN A 204 3.31 21.02 17.81
C ASN A 204 2.56 19.73 17.40
N ALA A 205 2.63 18.71 18.26
CA ALA A 205 1.83 17.51 18.07
C ALA A 205 0.35 17.81 18.36
N LEU A 206 -0.55 17.22 17.59
CA LEU A 206 -1.98 17.27 17.83
C LEU A 206 -2.39 16.07 18.69
N CYS A 207 -3.49 16.22 19.42
CA CYS A 207 -4.13 15.10 20.08
C CYS A 207 -4.65 14.10 19.04
N MET A 208 -4.08 12.90 19.01
CA MET A 208 -4.49 11.86 18.04
C MET A 208 -5.94 11.37 18.22
N LYS A 209 -6.60 11.73 19.32
CA LYS A 209 -8.00 11.37 19.59
C LYS A 209 -8.99 12.40 19.03
N CYS A 210 -8.73 13.69 19.20
CA CYS A 210 -9.67 14.77 18.83
C CYS A 210 -9.13 15.80 17.82
N GLY A 211 -7.83 15.76 17.51
CA GLY A 211 -7.19 16.70 16.59
C GLY A 211 -6.91 18.10 17.12
N ALA A 212 -7.23 18.38 18.38
CA ALA A 212 -6.90 19.65 19.04
C ALA A 212 -5.43 19.72 19.45
N GLU A 213 -5.02 20.86 20.01
CA GLU A 213 -3.72 21.04 20.65
C GLU A 213 -3.48 20.01 21.78
N PRO A 214 -2.21 19.77 22.18
CA PRO A 214 -1.88 18.87 23.27
C PRO A 214 -2.66 19.21 24.54
N HIS A 215 -3.30 18.21 25.14
CA HIS A 215 -4.03 18.38 26.39
C HIS A 215 -3.90 17.14 27.27
N THR A 216 -4.04 17.33 28.58
CA THR A 216 -3.92 16.26 29.60
C THR A 216 -5.26 15.66 30.04
N GLY A 217 -6.39 16.19 29.55
CA GLY A 217 -7.75 15.72 29.89
C GLY A 217 -8.36 14.69 28.93
N THR A 218 -9.56 14.22 29.27
CA THR A 218 -10.38 13.39 28.39
C THR A 218 -11.01 14.25 27.30
N CYS A 219 -10.93 13.81 26.04
CA CYS A 219 -11.60 14.45 24.92
C CYS A 219 -12.48 13.48 24.15
N SER A 220 -13.51 14.00 23.48
CA SER A 220 -14.35 13.23 22.56
C SER A 220 -13.59 12.91 21.27
N PRO A 221 -13.74 11.71 20.70
CA PRO A 221 -13.03 11.34 19.49
C PRO A 221 -13.50 12.17 18.30
N LYS A 222 -12.54 12.77 17.59
CA LYS A 222 -12.75 13.51 16.35
C LYS A 222 -11.59 13.22 15.39
N CYS A 223 -11.90 12.61 14.26
CA CYS A 223 -10.92 12.15 13.29
C CYS A 223 -10.35 13.34 12.52
N ILE A 224 -9.04 13.55 12.66
CA ILE A 224 -8.30 14.65 12.02
C ILE A 224 -8.42 14.57 10.50
N ILE A 225 -8.30 13.34 9.95
CA ILE A 225 -8.26 13.10 8.52
C ILE A 225 -9.63 13.33 7.88
N CYS A 226 -10.68 12.76 8.46
CA CYS A 226 -12.05 12.93 7.95
C CYS A 226 -12.52 14.39 8.10
N THR A 227 -12.11 15.06 9.18
CA THR A 227 -12.38 16.50 9.36
C THR A 227 -11.73 17.32 8.25
N GLY A 228 -10.44 17.09 7.98
CA GLY A 228 -9.73 17.77 6.89
C GLY A 228 -10.34 17.51 5.52
N LYS A 229 -10.74 16.26 5.25
CA LYS A 229 -11.41 15.89 3.99
C LYS A 229 -12.75 16.60 3.79
N ASN A 230 -13.57 16.67 4.84
CA ASN A 230 -14.84 17.39 4.78
C ASN A 230 -14.61 18.89 4.55
N ALA A 231 -13.53 19.47 5.08
CA ALA A 231 -13.20 20.89 4.90
C ALA A 231 -12.69 21.22 3.49
N THR A 232 -12.06 20.27 2.79
CA THR A 232 -11.56 20.43 1.41
C THR A 232 -12.53 19.93 0.35
N ASN A 233 -13.74 19.50 0.75
CA ASN A 233 -14.69 18.85 -0.15
C ASN A 233 -15.42 19.92 -0.98
N ASP A 234 -14.75 20.47 -1.97
CA ASP A 234 -15.29 21.42 -2.94
C ASP A 234 -16.25 20.71 -3.94
N GLY A 235 -17.36 20.15 -3.45
CA GLY A 235 -18.48 19.71 -4.29
C GLY A 235 -18.68 18.21 -4.52
N LEU A 236 -18.02 17.31 -3.77
CA LEU A 236 -18.37 15.89 -3.77
C LEU A 236 -19.24 15.55 -2.54
N ASN A 237 -20.48 15.14 -2.77
CA ASN A 237 -21.57 14.97 -1.79
C ASN A 237 -21.37 13.91 -0.67
N GLU A 238 -20.16 13.43 -0.40
CA GLU A 238 -19.92 12.43 0.65
C GLU A 238 -19.34 13.09 1.90
N ILE A 239 -20.18 13.26 2.93
CA ILE A 239 -19.76 13.75 4.24
C ILE A 239 -19.25 12.58 5.08
N TYR A 240 -17.96 12.58 5.40
CA TYR A 240 -17.38 11.55 6.25
C TYR A 240 -17.77 11.77 7.71
N SER A 241 -18.23 10.72 8.39
CA SER A 241 -18.39 10.74 9.85
C SER A 241 -17.04 11.05 10.50
N THR A 242 -17.02 12.01 11.43
CA THR A 242 -15.78 12.42 12.12
C THR A 242 -15.69 11.92 13.56
N SER A 243 -16.76 11.32 14.11
CA SER A 243 -16.87 10.93 15.53
C SER A 243 -16.13 9.63 15.86
N HIS A 244 -14.88 9.50 15.43
CA HIS A 244 -14.01 8.36 15.68
C HIS A 244 -12.55 8.81 15.78
N LYS A 245 -11.67 7.94 16.31
CA LYS A 245 -10.24 8.23 16.41
C LYS A 245 -9.53 7.99 15.07
N THR A 246 -8.58 8.85 14.72
CA THR A 246 -7.73 8.69 13.53
C THR A 246 -7.01 7.33 13.52
N GLY A 247 -6.98 6.66 12.36
CA GLY A 247 -6.30 5.37 12.19
C GLY A 247 -7.03 4.15 12.76
N THR A 248 -8.31 4.28 13.11
CA THR A 248 -9.15 3.13 13.48
C THR A 248 -9.82 2.53 12.25
N ASP A 249 -10.32 1.29 12.37
CA ASP A 249 -11.08 0.63 11.30
C ASP A 249 -12.45 1.28 11.02
N GLN A 250 -12.88 2.26 11.81
CA GLN A 250 -14.06 3.07 11.51
C GLN A 250 -13.74 4.20 10.52
N CYS A 251 -12.47 4.57 10.37
CA CYS A 251 -12.03 5.65 9.48
C CYS A 251 -12.03 5.17 8.01
N PRO A 252 -12.84 5.77 7.13
CA PRO A 252 -12.89 5.40 5.70
C PRO A 252 -11.53 5.58 5.02
N GLU A 253 -10.80 6.64 5.37
CA GLU A 253 -9.45 6.85 4.86
C GLU A 253 -8.45 5.82 5.38
N HIS A 254 -8.54 5.40 6.65
CA HIS A 254 -7.72 4.30 7.15
C HIS A 254 -8.00 3.01 6.37
N ARG A 255 -9.28 2.65 6.16
CA ARG A 255 -9.67 1.49 5.34
C ARG A 255 -9.12 1.60 3.91
N ARG A 256 -9.18 2.79 3.31
CA ARG A 256 -8.62 3.05 1.99
C ARG A 256 -7.11 2.79 2.02
N GLN A 257 -6.38 3.32 3.00
CA GLN A 257 -4.95 3.06 3.15
C GLN A 257 -4.64 1.57 3.39
N THR A 258 -5.45 0.85 4.15
CA THR A 258 -5.33 -0.59 4.35
C THR A 258 -5.45 -1.33 3.04
N ARG A 259 -6.48 -1.03 2.24
CA ARG A 259 -6.69 -1.66 0.93
C ARG A 259 -5.50 -1.41 -0.01
N LEU A 260 -4.97 -0.19 -0.01
CA LEU A 260 -3.79 0.17 -0.81
C LEU A 260 -2.53 -0.58 -0.36
N ALA A 261 -2.32 -0.72 0.95
CA ALA A 261 -1.18 -1.44 1.49
C ALA A 261 -1.32 -2.96 1.25
N LYS A 262 -2.52 -3.52 1.36
CA LYS A 262 -2.81 -4.92 1.01
C LYS A 262 -2.52 -5.25 -0.45
N GLY A 263 -2.79 -4.33 -1.38
CA GLY A 263 -2.48 -4.51 -2.80
C GLY A 263 -0.99 -4.73 -3.11
N ARG A 264 -0.09 -4.39 -2.17
CA ARG A 264 1.37 -4.62 -2.29
C ARG A 264 1.82 -5.97 -1.80
N VAL A 265 0.95 -6.69 -1.13
CA VAL A 265 1.29 -7.96 -0.52
C VAL A 265 0.98 -9.07 -1.52
N ASN A 266 1.92 -9.99 -1.68
CA ASN A 266 1.77 -11.16 -2.50
C ASN A 266 1.02 -12.23 -1.72
N HIS A 267 -0.29 -12.34 -1.90
CA HIS A 267 -1.07 -13.45 -1.33
C HIS A 267 -0.94 -14.74 -2.14
N GLY A 268 -0.19 -14.71 -3.25
CA GLY A 268 -0.06 -15.78 -4.24
C GLY A 268 -1.34 -15.96 -5.07
N PRO A 269 -1.38 -16.98 -5.94
CA PRO A 269 -2.59 -17.35 -6.68
C PRO A 269 -3.70 -17.85 -5.73
#